data_AF-A0A817MFD2-F1
#
_entry.id   AF-A0A817MFD2-F1
#
_cell.length_a   1.000
_cell.length_b   1.000
_cell.length_c   1.000
_cell.angle_alpha   90.00
_cell.angle_beta   90.00
_cell.angle_gamma   90.00
#
_symmetry.space_group_name_H-M   'P 1'
#
loop_
_entity.id
_entity.type
_entity.pdbx_description
1 polymer ?
#
loop_
_entity_poly.entity_id
_entity_poly.type
_entity_poly.pdbx_seq_one_letter_code
_entity_poly.pdbx_strand_id
1 'polypeptide(L)'
;MTTSKTTTKTHTDNFRLEKRHLDDALFYFQKLIDKQTNNQSLDDIYTILGNICLEKRDFNQALSFFQTLLDKQHQRKNFGDASVANTCLIIGNIYAQISDFNQALQYYRQGLFICQRIPTVDQSIVHDIKSKIRHLLAPQI
;
A
#
# COMPACT_ATOMS: atom_id res chain seq x y z
N MET A 1 -42.92 8.09 13.46
CA MET A 1 -42.11 7.67 12.29
C MET A 1 -41.28 8.86 11.79
N THR A 2 -40.20 9.27 12.46
CA THR A 2 -39.30 10.34 11.94
C THR A 2 -37.95 10.33 12.67
N THR A 3 -37.12 9.29 12.50
CA THR A 3 -35.73 9.31 13.01
C THR A 3 -34.70 8.80 12.01
N SER A 4 -35.09 8.33 10.81
CA SER A 4 -34.15 7.75 9.83
C SER A 4 -33.57 8.74 8.79
N LYS A 5 -34.14 9.95 8.66
CA LYS A 5 -33.77 10.90 7.59
C LYS A 5 -32.59 11.84 7.93
N THR A 6 -32.27 12.06 9.21
CA THR A 6 -31.20 12.98 9.61
C THR A 6 -29.84 12.30 9.71
N THR A 7 -29.78 11.05 10.15
CA THR A 7 -28.54 10.26 10.23
C THR A 7 -27.98 9.87 8.86
N THR A 8 -28.87 9.58 7.90
CA THR A 8 -28.47 9.26 6.52
C THR A 8 -27.89 10.48 5.81
N LYS A 9 -28.48 11.67 6.00
CA LYS A 9 -28.03 12.91 5.38
C LYS A 9 -26.66 13.35 5.89
N THR A 10 -26.42 13.33 7.21
CA THR A 10 -25.11 13.65 7.80
C THR A 10 -24.03 12.64 7.41
N HIS A 11 -24.35 11.34 7.32
CA HIS A 11 -23.41 10.35 6.80
C HIS A 11 -23.11 10.56 5.31
N THR A 12 -24.09 10.89 4.47
CA THR A 12 -23.80 11.21 3.06
C THR A 12 -23.03 12.52 2.89
N ASP A 13 -23.30 13.53 3.71
CA ASP A 13 -22.59 14.82 3.64
C ASP A 13 -21.15 14.67 4.15
N ASN A 14 -20.92 13.94 5.25
CA ASN A 14 -19.57 13.59 5.71
C ASN A 14 -18.83 12.73 4.68
N PHE A 15 -19.48 11.71 4.11
CA PHE A 15 -18.88 10.87 3.07
C PHE A 15 -18.48 11.69 1.83
N ARG A 16 -19.32 12.64 1.42
CA ARG A 16 -19.04 13.56 0.30
C ARG A 16 -17.88 14.50 0.61
N LEU A 17 -17.81 15.02 1.84
CA LEU A 17 -16.72 15.89 2.29
C LEU A 17 -15.40 15.11 2.39
N GLU A 18 -15.40 13.92 2.99
CA GLU A 18 -14.24 13.03 3.07
C GLU A 18 -13.72 12.58 1.70
N LYS A 19 -14.62 12.41 0.73
CA LYS A 19 -14.24 12.13 -0.66
C LYS A 19 -13.59 13.34 -1.31
N ARG A 20 -14.18 14.53 -1.17
CA ARG A 20 -13.64 15.77 -1.73
C ARG A 20 -12.28 16.15 -1.14
N HIS A 21 -12.09 16.04 0.17
CA HIS A 21 -10.79 16.31 0.80
C HIS A 21 -9.69 15.34 0.33
N LEU A 22 -10.08 14.11 -0.02
CA LEU A 22 -9.17 13.13 -0.59
C LEU A 22 -8.79 13.49 -2.02
N ASP A 23 -9.77 13.87 -2.85
CA ASP A 23 -9.52 14.30 -4.23
C ASP A 23 -8.60 15.53 -4.25
N ASP A 24 -8.81 16.48 -3.33
CA ASP A 24 -7.93 17.62 -3.14
C ASP A 24 -6.53 17.17 -2.69
N ALA A 25 -6.41 16.29 -1.69
CA ALA A 25 -5.13 15.76 -1.23
C ALA A 25 -4.38 15.04 -2.37
N LEU A 26 -5.06 14.17 -3.11
CA LEU A 26 -4.53 13.47 -4.27
C LEU A 26 -4.03 14.44 -5.33
N PHE A 27 -4.80 15.49 -5.63
CA PHE A 27 -4.40 16.54 -6.57
C PHE A 27 -3.15 17.31 -6.09
N TYR A 28 -3.10 17.70 -4.82
CA TYR A 28 -1.94 18.38 -4.23
C TYR A 28 -0.70 17.48 -4.23
N PHE A 29 -0.86 16.20 -3.90
CA PHE A 29 0.23 15.23 -3.89
C PHE A 29 0.72 14.90 -5.30
N GLN A 30 -0.16 14.78 -6.29
CA GLN A 30 0.22 14.63 -7.69
C GLN A 30 1.05 15.83 -8.19
N LYS A 31 0.66 17.04 -7.80
CA LYS A 31 1.40 18.27 -8.11
C LYS A 31 2.76 18.35 -7.40
N LEU A 32 2.88 17.75 -6.22
CA LEU A 32 4.16 17.63 -5.50
C LEU A 32 5.08 16.61 -6.16
N ILE A 33 4.53 15.49 -6.63
CA ILE A 33 5.25 14.47 -7.40
C ILE A 33 5.87 15.09 -8.66
N ASP A 34 5.11 15.92 -9.38
CA ASP A 34 5.59 16.60 -10.60
C ASP A 34 6.65 17.68 -10.31
N LYS A 35 6.72 18.18 -9.07
CA LYS A 35 7.65 19.25 -8.66
C LYS A 35 8.94 18.76 -8.02
N GLN A 36 9.01 17.51 -7.57
CA GLN A 36 10.13 17.03 -6.78
C GLN A 36 11.16 16.22 -7.60
N THR A 37 12.43 16.55 -7.35
CA THR A 37 13.62 15.85 -7.85
C THR A 37 14.18 14.83 -6.86
N ASN A 38 13.64 14.74 -5.64
CA ASN A 38 14.15 13.86 -4.59
C ASN A 38 13.31 12.58 -4.44
N ASN A 39 13.95 11.43 -4.65
CA ASN A 39 13.32 10.12 -4.70
C ASN A 39 12.65 9.69 -3.38
N GLN A 40 13.24 10.06 -2.24
CA GLN A 40 12.74 9.63 -0.92
C GLN A 40 11.41 10.29 -0.58
N SER A 41 11.28 11.57 -0.92
CA SER A 41 10.06 12.34 -0.72
C SER A 41 8.91 11.87 -1.62
N LEU A 42 9.20 11.27 -2.79
CA LEU A 42 8.21 10.63 -3.64
C LEU A 42 7.66 9.34 -3.03
N ASP A 43 8.53 8.50 -2.47
CA ASP A 43 8.13 7.24 -1.83
C ASP A 43 7.16 7.47 -0.67
N ASP A 44 7.45 8.47 0.16
CA ASP A 44 6.58 8.87 1.27
C ASP A 44 5.20 9.30 0.78
N ILE A 45 5.13 10.09 -0.30
CA ILE A 45 3.86 10.55 -0.87
C ILE A 45 3.02 9.37 -1.34
N TYR A 46 3.58 8.45 -2.16
CA TYR A 46 2.84 7.28 -2.62
C TYR A 46 2.40 6.38 -1.45
N THR A 47 3.24 6.25 -0.43
CA THR A 47 2.91 5.46 0.77
C THR A 47 1.75 6.08 1.55
N ILE A 48 1.75 7.40 1.74
CA ILE A 48 0.65 8.11 2.40
C ILE A 48 -0.64 7.93 1.60
N LEU A 49 -0.61 8.14 0.28
CA LEU A 49 -1.79 7.98 -0.57
C LEU A 49 -2.34 6.56 -0.54
N GLY A 50 -1.47 5.57 -0.65
CA GLY A 50 -1.84 4.16 -0.56
C GLY A 50 -2.48 3.82 0.79
N ASN A 51 -1.88 4.29 1.89
CA ASN A 51 -2.42 4.05 3.24
C ASN A 51 -3.80 4.69 3.44
N ILE A 52 -4.02 5.92 2.95
CA ILE A 52 -5.34 6.54 3.06
C ILE A 52 -6.39 5.73 2.27
N CYS A 53 -6.02 5.18 1.11
CA CYS A 53 -6.91 4.30 0.35
C CYS A 53 -7.20 2.99 1.12
N LEU A 54 -6.21 2.43 1.84
CA LEU A 54 -6.41 1.26 2.70
C LEU A 54 -7.34 1.52 3.87
N GLU A 55 -7.22 2.67 4.53
CA GLU A 55 -8.15 3.07 5.59
C GLU A 55 -9.61 3.15 5.07
N LYS A 56 -9.77 3.57 3.81
CA LYS A 56 -11.06 3.60 3.12
C LYS A 56 -11.51 2.26 2.55
N ARG A 57 -10.69 1.21 2.70
CA ARG A 57 -10.89 -0.11 2.06
C ARG A 57 -11.01 -0.06 0.54
N ASP A 58 -10.47 1.00 -0.09
CA ASP A 58 -10.33 1.06 -1.55
C ASP A 58 -9.03 0.35 -1.94
N PHE A 59 -9.09 -0.98 -1.96
CA PHE A 59 -7.93 -1.82 -2.24
C PHE A 59 -7.41 -1.64 -3.67
N ASN A 60 -8.28 -1.34 -4.63
CA ASN A 60 -7.89 -1.14 -6.02
C ASN A 60 -7.04 0.13 -6.16
N GLN A 61 -7.49 1.23 -5.55
CA GLN A 61 -6.75 2.49 -5.59
C GLN A 61 -5.45 2.39 -4.79
N ALA A 62 -5.47 1.72 -3.62
CA ALA A 62 -4.27 1.46 -2.85
C ALA A 62 -3.23 0.66 -3.65
N LEU A 63 -3.66 -0.43 -4.31
CA LEU A 63 -2.79 -1.24 -5.17
C LEU A 63 -2.18 -0.40 -6.29
N SER A 64 -2.97 0.46 -6.94
CA SER A 64 -2.47 1.33 -8.00
C SER A 64 -1.33 2.24 -7.52
N PHE A 65 -1.47 2.87 -6.34
CA PHE A 65 -0.40 3.71 -5.78
C PHE A 65 0.85 2.91 -5.41
N PHE A 66 0.69 1.77 -4.73
CA PHE A 66 1.86 0.97 -4.33
C PHE A 66 2.55 0.28 -5.51
N GLN A 67 1.82 -0.13 -6.55
CA GLN A 67 2.41 -0.66 -7.79
C GLN A 67 3.16 0.42 -8.56
N THR A 68 2.58 1.63 -8.67
CA THR A 68 3.28 2.77 -9.28
C THR A 68 4.57 3.10 -8.50
N LEU A 69 4.50 3.07 -7.17
CA LEU A 69 5.68 3.24 -6.32
C LEU A 69 6.74 2.17 -6.59
N LEU A 70 6.32 0.90 -6.67
CA LEU A 70 7.22 -0.22 -6.95
C LEU A 70 7.89 -0.09 -8.32
N ASP A 71 7.15 0.34 -9.35
CA ASP A 71 7.69 0.57 -10.69
C ASP A 71 8.70 1.73 -10.69
N LYS A 72 8.42 2.82 -9.96
CA LYS A 72 9.38 3.92 -9.78
C LYS A 72 10.62 3.45 -9.02
N GLN A 73 10.47 2.65 -7.97
CA GLN A 73 11.57 2.02 -7.24
C GLN A 73 12.44 1.14 -8.16
N HIS A 74 11.83 0.34 -9.04
CA HIS A 74 12.52 -0.50 -10.02
C HIS A 74 13.30 0.31 -11.06
N GLN A 75 12.76 1.46 -11.49
CA GLN A 75 13.41 2.34 -12.46
C GLN A 75 14.65 3.07 -11.90
N ARG A 76 14.83 3.08 -10.58
CA ARG A 76 15.99 3.70 -9.93
C ARG A 76 17.17 2.74 -9.89
N LYS A 77 18.39 3.26 -10.06
CA LYS A 77 19.66 2.48 -10.00
C LYS A 77 19.91 1.77 -8.66
N ASN A 78 19.09 2.03 -7.64
CA ASN A 78 19.18 1.48 -6.30
C ASN A 78 18.13 0.38 -6.06
N PHE A 79 17.77 -0.36 -7.11
CA PHE A 79 16.89 -1.52 -7.00
C PHE A 79 17.50 -2.55 -6.02
N GLY A 80 16.70 -2.95 -5.03
CA GLY A 80 17.17 -3.81 -3.96
C GLY A 80 17.60 -3.05 -2.70
N ASP A 81 16.82 -2.06 -2.28
CA ASP A 81 16.89 -1.49 -0.93
C ASP A 81 15.71 -2.01 -0.09
N ALA A 82 15.79 -1.88 1.23
CA ALA A 82 14.78 -2.30 2.20
C ALA A 82 13.40 -1.68 1.90
N SER A 83 13.36 -0.48 1.32
CA SER A 83 12.13 0.20 0.88
C SER A 83 11.34 -0.61 -0.13
N VAL A 84 12.00 -1.25 -1.10
CA VAL A 84 11.36 -2.06 -2.14
C VAL A 84 10.73 -3.33 -1.53
N ALA A 85 11.45 -3.96 -0.59
CA ALA A 85 10.91 -5.11 0.14
C ALA A 85 9.67 -4.74 0.97
N ASN A 86 9.67 -3.57 1.60
CA ASN A 86 8.51 -3.07 2.34
C ASN A 86 7.32 -2.79 1.41
N THR A 87 7.53 -2.19 0.25
CA THR A 87 6.47 -1.99 -0.75
C THR A 87 5.88 -3.32 -1.22
N CYS A 88 6.71 -4.34 -1.50
CA CYS A 88 6.25 -5.70 -1.82
C CYS A 88 5.43 -6.32 -0.68
N LEU A 89 5.86 -6.15 0.58
CA LEU A 89 5.13 -6.61 1.75
C LEU A 89 3.74 -5.97 1.86
N ILE A 90 3.64 -4.65 1.65
CA ILE A 90 2.37 -3.93 1.67
C ILE A 90 1.45 -4.45 0.56
N ILE A 91 1.92 -4.54 -0.68
CA ILE A 91 1.12 -5.07 -1.78
C ILE A 91 0.62 -6.49 -1.49
N GLY A 92 1.50 -7.35 -0.96
CA GLY A 92 1.13 -8.70 -0.54
C GLY A 92 0.04 -8.73 0.54
N ASN A 93 0.10 -7.80 1.51
CA ASN A 93 -0.93 -7.64 2.53
C ASN A 93 -2.29 -7.27 1.93
N ILE A 94 -2.28 -6.36 0.95
CA ILE A 94 -3.51 -5.93 0.27
C ILE A 94 -4.14 -7.11 -0.48
N TYR A 95 -3.34 -7.85 -1.25
CA TYR A 95 -3.81 -9.05 -1.94
C TYR A 95 -4.34 -10.12 -0.98
N ALA A 96 -3.68 -10.32 0.16
CA ALA A 96 -4.17 -11.23 1.19
C ALA A 96 -5.51 -10.77 1.79
N GLN A 97 -5.69 -9.46 1.96
CA GLN A 97 -6.93 -8.87 2.49
C GLN A 97 -8.11 -9.01 1.51
N ILE A 98 -7.86 -8.95 0.19
CA ILE A 98 -8.87 -9.24 -0.84
C ILE A 98 -8.97 -10.73 -1.19
N SER A 99 -8.32 -11.61 -0.41
CA SER A 99 -8.33 -13.07 -0.56
C SER A 99 -7.70 -13.61 -1.86
N ASP A 100 -6.92 -12.79 -2.58
CA ASP A 100 -6.07 -13.28 -3.66
C ASP A 100 -4.72 -13.74 -3.09
N PHE A 101 -4.74 -14.93 -2.50
CA PHE A 101 -3.57 -15.50 -1.85
C PHE A 101 -2.45 -15.85 -2.82
N ASN A 102 -2.77 -16.08 -4.10
CA ASN A 102 -1.78 -16.36 -5.14
C ASN A 102 -0.92 -15.13 -5.39
N GLN A 103 -1.56 -13.97 -5.62
CA GLN A 103 -0.84 -12.72 -5.78
C GLN A 103 -0.11 -12.33 -4.49
N ALA A 104 -0.75 -12.50 -3.33
CA ALA A 104 -0.11 -12.21 -2.05
C ALA A 104 1.21 -12.99 -1.88
N LEU A 105 1.20 -14.30 -2.18
CA LEU A 105 2.39 -15.14 -2.11
C LEU A 105 3.47 -14.71 -3.11
N GLN A 106 3.11 -14.28 -4.32
CA GLN A 106 4.07 -13.78 -5.31
C GLN A 106 4.81 -12.54 -4.77
N TYR A 107 4.07 -11.54 -4.29
CA TYR A 107 4.67 -10.32 -3.75
C TYR A 107 5.48 -10.56 -2.47
N TYR A 108 5.01 -11.43 -1.56
CA TYR A 108 5.81 -11.81 -0.39
C TYR A 108 7.12 -12.49 -0.78
N ARG A 109 7.10 -13.39 -1.77
CA ARG A 109 8.33 -14.04 -2.26
C ARG A 109 9.28 -13.03 -2.91
N GLN A 110 8.75 -12.08 -3.67
CA GLN A 110 9.55 -11.00 -4.25
C GLN A 110 10.22 -10.14 -3.18
N GLY A 111 9.48 -9.74 -2.13
CA GLY A 111 10.02 -9.01 -0.99
C GLY A 111 11.10 -9.79 -0.25
N LEU A 112 10.87 -11.09 0.00
CA LEU A 112 11.86 -11.96 0.64
C LEU A 112 13.14 -12.10 -0.17
N PHE A 113 13.01 -12.25 -1.49
CA PHE A 113 14.15 -12.34 -2.40
C PHE A 113 15.01 -11.07 -2.36
N ILE A 114 14.37 -9.89 -2.31
CA ILE A 114 15.07 -8.60 -2.17
C ILE A 114 15.81 -8.54 -0.84
N CYS A 115 15.13 -8.84 0.27
CA CYS A 115 15.74 -8.85 1.60
C CYS A 115 16.95 -9.79 1.69
N GLN A 116 16.90 -10.97 1.07
CA GLN A 116 18.01 -11.93 1.08
C GLN A 116 19.25 -11.43 0.33
N ARG A 117 19.10 -10.48 -0.59
CA ARG A 117 20.21 -9.88 -1.34
C ARG A 117 20.87 -8.71 -0.58
N ILE A 118 20.27 -8.25 0.52
CA ILE A 118 20.72 -7.09 1.29
C ILE A 118 21.09 -7.56 2.71
N PRO A 119 22.38 -7.75 3.03
CA PRO A 119 22.79 -8.24 4.35
C PRO A 119 22.39 -7.33 5.50
N THR A 120 22.21 -6.03 5.23
CA THR A 120 21.89 -4.99 6.22
C THR A 120 20.38 -4.78 6.42
N VAL A 121 19.52 -5.54 5.74
CA VAL A 121 18.06 -5.40 5.90
C VAL A 121 17.63 -5.76 7.32
N ASP A 122 16.63 -5.03 7.82
CA ASP A 122 15.98 -5.33 9.08
C ASP A 122 15.39 -6.75 9.06
N GLN A 123 15.87 -7.59 10.00
CA GLN A 123 15.40 -8.96 10.18
C GLN A 123 13.92 -9.02 10.57
N SER A 124 13.35 -7.93 11.10
CA SER A 124 11.92 -7.80 11.36
C SER A 124 11.08 -7.97 10.08
N ILE A 125 11.47 -7.31 8.99
CA ILE A 125 10.77 -7.41 7.69
C ILE A 125 10.86 -8.85 7.15
N VAL A 126 12.04 -9.47 7.27
CA VAL A 126 12.26 -10.86 6.85
C VAL A 126 11.38 -11.82 7.66
N HIS A 127 11.31 -11.60 8.97
CA HIS A 127 10.47 -12.40 9.87
C HIS A 127 8.99 -12.26 9.51
N ASP A 128 8.51 -11.04 9.29
CA ASP A 128 7.12 -10.76 8.97
C ASP A 128 6.70 -11.41 7.64
N ILE A 129 7.50 -11.20 6.58
CA ILE A 129 7.26 -11.84 5.26
C ILE A 129 7.21 -13.37 5.39
N LYS A 130 8.15 -13.99 6.11
CA LYS A 130 8.16 -15.44 6.34
C LYS A 130 6.95 -15.91 7.15
N SER A 131 6.51 -15.11 8.12
CA SER A 131 5.30 -15.40 8.91
C SER A 131 4.06 -15.42 8.01
N LYS A 132 3.89 -14.39 7.18
CA LYS A 132 2.77 -14.27 6.23
C LYS A 132 2.75 -15.39 5.20
N ILE A 133 3.91 -15.75 4.62
CA ILE A 133 4.01 -16.89 3.70
C ILE A 133 3.60 -18.19 4.40
N ARG A 134 4.10 -18.45 5.61
CA ARG A 134 3.71 -19.67 6.37
C ARG A 134 2.22 -19.69 6.66
N HIS A 135 1.64 -18.58 7.08
CA HIS A 135 0.21 -18.48 7.35
C HIS A 135 -0.64 -18.80 6.12
N LEU A 136 -0.25 -18.32 4.94
CA LEU A 136 -0.97 -18.59 3.69
C LEU A 136 -0.77 -20.01 3.14
N LEU A 137 0.32 -20.69 3.52
CA LEU A 137 0.62 -22.06 3.09
C LEU A 137 0.19 -23.13 4.10
N ALA A 138 -0.10 -22.74 5.34
CA ALA A 138 -0.61 -23.66 6.34
C ALA A 138 -2.02 -24.14 5.92
N PRO A 139 -2.30 -25.45 5.95
CA PRO A 139 -3.67 -25.92 5.77
C PRO A 139 -4.53 -25.30 6.87
N GLN A 140 -5.59 -24.59 6.47
CA GLN A 140 -6.61 -24.14 7.42
C GLN A 140 -7.38 -25.39 7.87
N ILE A 141 -6.96 -25.97 8.98
CA ILE A 141 -7.60 -27.10 9.67
C ILE A 141 -8.62 -26.54 10.65
#